data_AF-A0A7Z8ZXK1-F1
#
_entry.id   AF-A0A7Z8ZXK1-F1
#
_cell.length_a   1.000
_cell.length_b   1.000
_cell.length_c   1.000
_cell.angle_alpha   90.00
_cell.angle_beta   90.00
_cell.angle_gamma   90.00
#
_symmetry.space_group_name_H-M   'P 1'
#
loop_
_entity.id
_entity.type
_entity.pdbx_description
1 polymer ?
#
loop_
_entity_poly.entity_id
_entity_poly.type
_entity_poly.pdbx_seq_one_letter_code
_entity_poly.pdbx_strand_id
1 'polypeptide(L)'
;MIYKENYIHWLTNFLGASLVSKGDNVSVSDGVDIIYCMEKREDEYDISISERGKVITQHRVLNSKLARLYYILLVKKALTTIKYPLLNSIGNVDSEELLRAQLNSEGLENYYSINKNGIGKVNFQNIGKDRLYYLDNKNNAYDIFFVSSKVLSVFYTSIVRLKWYEKWIEQLSSIEDISSDLYPVLLGFSHEGIEIL
;
A
#
# COMPACT_ATOMS: atom_id res chain seq x y z
N MET A 1 -0.54 23.01 12.04
CA MET A 1 -1.73 22.43 11.34
C MET A 1 -1.27 21.65 10.12
N ILE A 2 -1.47 20.32 10.17
CA ILE A 2 -0.94 19.36 9.19
C ILE A 2 -1.65 19.47 7.81
N TYR A 3 -2.96 19.71 7.82
CA TYR A 3 -3.78 19.83 6.61
C TYR A 3 -4.61 21.12 6.62
N LYS A 4 -4.80 21.74 5.45
CA LYS A 4 -5.70 22.89 5.26
C LYS A 4 -7.16 22.43 5.29
N GLU A 5 -8.09 23.30 5.68
CA GLU A 5 -9.51 22.97 5.88
C GLU A 5 -10.19 22.36 4.65
N ASN A 6 -10.05 22.96 3.46
CA ASN A 6 -10.59 22.40 2.22
C ASN A 6 -10.03 20.99 1.90
N TYR A 7 -8.79 20.73 2.30
CA TYR A 7 -8.15 19.43 2.12
C TYR A 7 -8.70 18.39 3.11
N ILE A 8 -9.04 18.79 4.35
CA ILE A 8 -9.68 17.92 5.35
C ILE A 8 -11.04 17.40 4.85
N HIS A 9 -11.85 18.26 4.23
CA HIS A 9 -13.14 17.83 3.68
C HIS A 9 -12.95 16.78 2.58
N TRP A 10 -12.04 17.02 1.64
CA TRP A 10 -11.72 16.04 0.60
C TRP A 10 -11.20 14.73 1.19
N LEU A 11 -10.28 14.78 2.16
CA LEU A 11 -9.72 13.60 2.81
C LEU A 11 -10.78 12.79 3.55
N THR A 12 -11.73 13.45 4.21
CA THR A 12 -12.84 12.78 4.89
C THR A 12 -13.65 11.95 3.90
N ASN A 13 -13.98 12.53 2.73
CA ASN A 13 -14.69 11.82 1.67
C ASN A 13 -13.84 10.69 1.07
N PHE A 14 -12.56 10.93 0.82
CA PHE A 14 -11.64 9.95 0.28
C PHE A 14 -11.46 8.76 1.21
N LEU A 15 -11.29 9.00 2.52
CA LEU A 15 -11.13 7.95 3.54
C LEU A 15 -12.44 7.22 3.82
N GLY A 16 -13.59 7.91 3.71
CA GLY A 16 -14.88 7.40 4.16
C GLY A 16 -15.03 7.42 5.68
N ALA A 17 -14.23 8.24 6.37
CA ALA A 17 -14.23 8.39 7.82
C ALA A 17 -13.84 9.82 8.22
N SER A 18 -14.30 10.25 9.38
CA SER A 18 -14.00 11.58 9.91
C SER A 18 -12.53 11.72 10.27
N LEU A 19 -11.90 12.73 9.70
CA LEU A 19 -10.53 13.12 10.02
C LEU A 19 -10.55 14.30 11.01
N VAL A 20 -9.98 14.08 12.20
CA VAL A 20 -9.89 15.10 13.24
C VAL A 20 -8.49 15.70 13.19
N SER A 21 -8.40 17.02 13.01
CA SER A 21 -7.13 17.78 12.98
C SER A 21 -7.12 18.79 14.12
N LYS A 22 -6.13 18.70 15.02
CA LYS A 22 -5.98 19.60 16.17
C LYS A 22 -4.52 19.98 16.37
N GLY A 23 -4.18 21.25 16.11
CA GLY A 23 -2.82 21.75 16.22
C GLY A 23 -1.88 20.99 15.28
N ASP A 24 -0.95 20.24 15.86
CA ASP A 24 0.04 19.43 15.15
C ASP A 24 -0.28 17.94 15.17
N ASN A 25 -1.55 17.58 15.44
CA ASN A 25 -2.04 16.22 15.44
C ASN A 25 -3.17 16.03 14.42
N VAL A 26 -3.19 14.88 13.77
CA VAL A 26 -4.31 14.39 12.97
C VAL A 26 -4.62 12.96 13.35
N SER A 27 -5.92 12.63 13.45
CA SER A 27 -6.35 11.28 13.82
C SER A 27 -7.60 10.84 13.07
N VAL A 28 -7.69 9.53 12.81
CA VAL A 28 -8.86 8.87 12.25
C VAL A 28 -9.14 7.61 13.08
N SER A 29 -10.39 7.42 13.48
CA SER A 29 -10.85 6.19 14.14
C SER A 29 -11.47 5.23 13.11
N ASP A 30 -11.30 3.94 13.33
CA ASP A 30 -12.03 2.90 12.59
C ASP A 30 -13.50 2.75 13.01
N GLY A 31 -13.93 3.50 14.03
CA GLY A 31 -15.27 3.45 14.61
C GLY A 31 -15.46 2.35 15.66
N VAL A 32 -14.40 1.62 16.01
CA VAL A 32 -14.41 0.53 16.99
C VAL A 32 -13.37 0.80 18.07
N ASP A 33 -12.15 0.29 17.88
CA ASP A 33 -11.10 0.25 18.91
C ASP A 33 -9.76 0.80 18.42
N ILE A 34 -9.62 1.05 17.10
CA ILE A 34 -8.36 1.45 16.49
C ILE A 34 -8.39 2.93 16.14
N ILE A 35 -7.32 3.63 16.55
CA ILE A 35 -7.06 5.02 16.19
C ILE A 35 -5.72 5.10 15.48
N TYR A 36 -5.77 5.64 14.27
CA TYR A 36 -4.61 6.04 13.49
C TYR A 36 -4.31 7.50 13.83
N CYS A 37 -3.07 7.81 14.17
CA CYS A 37 -2.65 9.16 14.50
C CYS A 37 -1.38 9.51 13.73
N MET A 38 -1.24 10.77 13.36
CA MET A 38 0.02 11.37 12.94
C MET A 38 0.23 12.68 13.70
N GLU A 39 1.37 12.78 14.38
CA GLU A 39 1.80 13.93 15.13
C GLU A 39 3.03 14.55 14.45
N LYS A 40 3.02 15.86 14.22
CA LYS A 40 4.22 16.59 13.80
C LYS A 40 5.03 16.95 15.05
N ARG A 41 6.31 16.61 15.06
CA ARG A 41 7.27 16.96 16.12
C ARG A 41 8.48 17.63 15.50
N GLU A 42 8.80 18.86 15.88
CA GLU A 42 9.95 19.60 15.30
C GLU A 42 10.09 19.42 13.76
N ASP A 43 11.05 18.59 13.34
CA ASP A 43 11.39 18.25 11.94
C ASP A 43 10.94 16.84 11.49
N GLU A 44 10.16 16.12 12.30
CA GLU A 44 9.70 14.75 12.07
C GLU A 44 8.18 14.58 12.25
N TYR A 45 7.69 13.42 11.79
CA TYR A 45 6.30 13.02 11.90
C TYR A 45 6.25 11.63 12.52
N ASP A 46 5.58 11.52 13.67
CA ASP A 46 5.30 10.24 14.33
C ASP A 46 3.91 9.76 13.90
N ILE A 47 3.87 8.66 13.17
CA ILE A 47 2.65 7.96 12.76
C ILE A 47 2.46 6.79 13.72
N SER A 48 1.28 6.65 14.31
CA SER A 48 1.00 5.58 15.26
C SER A 48 -0.36 4.94 15.01
N ILE A 49 -0.45 3.67 15.36
CA ILE A 49 -1.69 2.90 15.43
C ILE A 49 -1.85 2.52 16.89
N SER A 50 -2.98 2.88 17.47
CA SER A 50 -3.34 2.52 18.84
C SER A 50 -4.62 1.69 18.85
N GLU A 51 -4.65 0.67 19.69
CA GLU A 51 -5.83 -0.16 19.95
C GLU A 51 -6.19 0.01 21.43
N ARG A 52 -7.42 0.46 21.71
CA ARG A 52 -7.92 0.69 23.08
C ARG A 52 -6.96 1.52 23.96
N GLY A 53 -6.35 2.54 23.36
CA GLY A 53 -5.41 3.45 24.03
C GLY A 53 -3.98 2.94 24.17
N LYS A 54 -3.66 1.73 23.69
CA LYS A 54 -2.29 1.21 23.66
C LYS A 54 -1.71 1.34 22.25
N VAL A 55 -0.57 2.01 22.11
CA VAL A 55 0.16 2.07 20.84
C VAL A 55 0.71 0.67 20.51
N ILE A 56 0.30 0.13 19.35
CA ILE A 56 0.71 -1.18 18.85
C ILE A 56 1.72 -1.08 17.70
N THR A 57 1.80 0.08 17.06
CA THR A 57 2.72 0.35 15.96
C THR A 57 3.06 1.83 15.96
N GLN A 58 4.34 2.15 15.76
CA GLN A 58 4.82 3.51 15.64
C GLN A 58 5.88 3.59 14.55
N HIS A 59 5.88 4.72 13.86
CA HIS A 59 6.50 4.93 12.58
C HIS A 59 6.97 6.38 12.50
N ARG A 60 8.29 6.62 12.52
CA ARG A 60 8.87 7.94 12.31
C ARG A 60 9.21 8.24 10.85
N VAL A 61 8.76 9.40 10.36
CA VAL A 61 9.00 9.86 8.98
C VAL A 61 9.50 11.31 8.99
N LEU A 62 10.70 11.53 8.44
CA LEU A 62 11.32 12.86 8.38
C LEU A 62 10.74 13.73 7.27
N ASN A 63 10.39 13.14 6.13
CA ASN A 63 9.85 13.89 5.01
C ASN A 63 8.36 14.18 5.21
N SER A 64 8.00 15.46 5.36
CA SER A 64 6.63 15.90 5.61
C SER A 64 5.60 15.50 4.54
N LYS A 65 6.01 15.46 3.27
CA LYS A 65 5.12 15.07 2.17
C LYS A 65 4.90 13.57 2.18
N LEU A 66 5.97 12.79 2.33
CA LEU A 66 5.89 11.35 2.46
C LEU A 66 5.07 10.94 3.69
N ALA A 67 5.28 11.57 4.84
CA ALA A 67 4.55 11.29 6.07
C ALA A 67 3.03 11.45 5.87
N ARG A 68 2.62 12.59 5.28
CA ARG A 68 1.21 12.87 4.99
C ARG A 68 0.60 11.86 4.01
N LEU A 69 1.28 11.56 2.91
CA LEU A 69 0.80 10.61 1.90
C LEU A 69 0.74 9.17 2.45
N TYR A 70 1.77 8.76 3.16
CA TYR A 70 1.85 7.44 3.80
C TYR A 70 0.75 7.27 4.85
N TYR A 71 0.54 8.26 5.73
CA TYR A 71 -0.54 8.26 6.70
C TYR A 71 -1.91 8.08 6.03
N ILE A 72 -2.20 8.89 5.01
CA ILE A 72 -3.48 8.83 4.29
C ILE A 72 -3.71 7.44 3.67
N LEU A 73 -2.69 6.89 3.00
CA LEU A 73 -2.80 5.57 2.38
C LEU A 73 -2.88 4.43 3.39
N LEU A 74 -2.18 4.54 4.52
CA LEU A 74 -2.26 3.60 5.64
C LEU A 74 -3.70 3.53 6.19
N VAL A 75 -4.29 4.69 6.50
CA VAL A 75 -5.67 4.79 6.97
C VAL A 75 -6.63 4.30 5.90
N LYS A 76 -6.47 4.73 4.64
CA LYS A 76 -7.34 4.33 3.53
C LYS A 76 -7.36 2.82 3.35
N LYS A 77 -6.19 2.19 3.42
CA LYS A 77 -6.04 0.74 3.35
C LYS A 77 -6.79 0.05 4.49
N ALA A 78 -6.61 0.51 5.72
CA ALA A 78 -7.23 -0.10 6.88
C ALA A 78 -8.77 -0.02 6.85
N LEU A 79 -9.31 1.11 6.41
CA LEU A 79 -10.75 1.34 6.34
C LEU A 79 -11.40 0.72 5.09
N THR A 80 -10.61 0.28 4.11
CA THR A 80 -11.15 -0.33 2.90
C THR A 80 -11.16 -1.85 2.99
N THR A 81 -12.34 -2.46 2.88
CA THR A 81 -12.45 -3.91 2.71
C THR A 81 -12.01 -4.33 1.30
N ILE A 82 -10.77 -4.78 1.16
CA ILE A 82 -10.26 -5.37 -0.09
C ILE A 82 -10.71 -6.83 -0.15
N LYS A 83 -11.40 -7.19 -1.23
CA LYS A 83 -11.81 -8.58 -1.52
C LYS A 83 -10.71 -9.30 -2.31
N TYR A 84 -10.57 -10.58 -2.03
CA TYR A 84 -9.61 -11.48 -2.69
C TYR A 84 -10.31 -12.75 -3.18
N PRO A 85 -11.19 -12.68 -4.20
CA PRO A 85 -12.03 -13.81 -4.61
C PRO A 85 -11.25 -15.09 -4.96
N LEU A 86 -10.06 -14.96 -5.58
CA LEU A 86 -9.23 -16.11 -5.96
C LEU A 86 -8.32 -16.63 -4.84
N LEU A 87 -8.31 -16.05 -3.64
CA LEU A 87 -7.31 -16.37 -2.62
C LEU A 87 -7.24 -17.87 -2.27
N ASN A 88 -8.42 -18.52 -2.23
CA ASN A 88 -8.53 -19.94 -1.87
C ASN A 88 -8.24 -20.88 -3.04
N SER A 89 -8.41 -20.44 -4.30
CA SER A 89 -8.20 -21.27 -5.49
C SER A 89 -6.81 -21.12 -6.09
N ILE A 90 -6.21 -19.92 -5.99
CA ILE A 90 -4.95 -19.57 -6.67
C ILE A 90 -3.76 -20.40 -6.16
N GLY A 91 -3.80 -20.83 -4.90
CA GLY A 91 -2.71 -21.56 -4.26
C GLY A 91 -2.48 -22.97 -4.82
N ASN A 92 -3.46 -23.53 -5.53
CA ASN A 92 -3.41 -24.88 -6.10
C ASN A 92 -3.20 -24.88 -7.62
N VAL A 93 -2.94 -23.72 -8.22
CA VAL A 93 -2.72 -23.62 -9.66
C VAL A 93 -1.34 -24.17 -10.02
N ASP A 94 -1.30 -25.11 -10.95
CA ASP A 94 -0.10 -25.86 -11.36
C ASP A 94 0.42 -25.49 -12.76
N SER A 95 -0.29 -24.62 -13.48
CA SER A 95 0.10 -24.15 -14.80
C SER A 95 0.05 -22.63 -14.94
N GLU A 96 1.01 -22.08 -15.70
CA GLU A 96 1.06 -20.65 -15.98
C GLU A 96 -0.18 -20.18 -16.75
N GLU A 97 -0.71 -21.00 -17.67
CA GLU A 97 -1.91 -20.69 -18.46
C GLU A 97 -3.14 -20.50 -17.57
N LEU A 98 -3.37 -21.43 -16.64
CA LEU A 98 -4.48 -21.33 -15.68
C LEU A 98 -4.31 -20.14 -14.73
N LEU A 99 -3.08 -19.88 -14.29
CA LEU A 99 -2.77 -18.73 -13.44
C LEU A 99 -3.13 -17.41 -14.14
N ARG A 100 -2.70 -17.26 -15.40
CA ARG A 100 -3.04 -16.09 -16.22
C ARG A 100 -4.54 -15.97 -16.45
N ALA A 101 -5.22 -17.07 -16.78
CA ALA A 101 -6.66 -17.08 -17.01
C ALA A 101 -7.45 -16.63 -15.76
N GLN A 102 -7.09 -17.14 -14.58
CA GLN A 102 -7.70 -16.73 -13.32
C GLN A 102 -7.45 -15.25 -13.04
N LEU A 103 -6.20 -14.78 -13.09
CA LEU A 103 -5.88 -13.37 -12.84
C LEU A 103 -6.59 -12.42 -13.81
N ASN A 104 -6.62 -12.76 -15.10
CA ASN A 104 -7.27 -11.94 -16.13
C ASN A 104 -8.79 -11.92 -15.99
N SER A 105 -9.41 -12.98 -15.43
CA SER A 105 -10.83 -12.98 -15.12
C SER A 105 -11.24 -11.92 -14.08
N GLU A 106 -10.28 -11.45 -13.27
CA GLU A 106 -10.45 -10.32 -12.33
C GLU A 106 -9.98 -8.96 -12.90
N GLY A 107 -9.58 -8.92 -14.19
CA GLY A 107 -9.04 -7.72 -14.83
C GLY A 107 -7.73 -7.28 -14.19
N LEU A 108 -6.77 -8.19 -14.06
CA LEU A 108 -5.47 -7.97 -13.41
C LEU A 108 -4.27 -7.96 -14.37
N GLU A 109 -4.48 -8.15 -15.68
CA GLU A 109 -3.44 -8.28 -16.72
C GLU A 109 -2.40 -7.14 -16.75
N ASN A 110 -2.79 -5.94 -16.31
CA ASN A 110 -1.90 -4.79 -16.28
C ASN A 110 -0.99 -4.74 -15.05
N TYR A 111 -1.25 -5.55 -14.03
CA TYR A 111 -0.60 -5.45 -12.71
C TYR A 111 0.42 -6.55 -12.44
N TYR A 112 0.55 -7.54 -13.33
CA TYR A 112 1.48 -8.64 -13.15
C TYR A 112 2.30 -9.00 -14.39
N SER A 113 3.43 -9.64 -14.13
CA SER A 113 4.27 -10.28 -15.15
C SER A 113 4.77 -11.62 -14.63
N ILE A 114 4.85 -12.63 -15.51
CA ILE A 114 5.36 -13.96 -15.19
C ILE A 114 6.47 -14.29 -16.19
N ASN A 115 7.61 -14.76 -15.68
CA ASN A 115 8.78 -15.20 -16.46
C ASN A 115 9.36 -14.14 -17.42
N LYS A 116 9.04 -12.87 -17.20
CA LYS A 116 9.63 -11.70 -17.87
C LYS A 116 9.50 -10.46 -16.99
N ASN A 117 10.33 -9.45 -17.23
CA ASN A 117 10.22 -8.18 -16.53
C ASN A 117 9.03 -7.37 -17.05
N GLY A 118 8.22 -6.87 -16.11
CA GLY A 118 7.17 -5.88 -16.32
C GLY A 118 7.38 -4.71 -15.37
N ILE A 119 7.71 -3.54 -15.95
CA ILE A 119 7.79 -2.26 -15.23
C ILE A 119 6.42 -1.88 -14.70
N GLY A 120 6.36 -1.40 -13.46
CA GLY A 120 5.11 -1.06 -12.77
C GLY A 120 4.27 -2.28 -12.40
N LYS A 121 4.85 -3.49 -12.40
CA LYS A 121 4.11 -4.74 -12.16
C LYS A 121 4.71 -5.54 -11.02
N VAL A 122 3.89 -6.41 -10.45
CA VAL A 122 4.37 -7.53 -9.63
C VAL A 122 4.87 -8.63 -10.56
N ASN A 123 6.12 -9.01 -10.42
CA ASN A 123 6.84 -9.95 -11.26
C ASN A 123 7.03 -11.27 -10.50
N PHE A 124 6.65 -12.37 -11.13
CA PHE A 124 6.93 -13.73 -10.66
C PHE A 124 7.91 -14.41 -11.63
N GLN A 125 9.10 -14.76 -11.16
CA GLN A 125 10.13 -15.44 -11.94
C GLN A 125 10.43 -16.82 -11.36
N ASN A 126 10.42 -17.83 -12.22
CA ASN A 126 10.77 -19.21 -11.88
C ASN A 126 12.18 -19.58 -12.41
N ILE A 127 13.21 -18.81 -12.02
CA ILE A 127 14.61 -19.14 -12.37
C ILE A 127 15.34 -19.56 -11.08
N GLY A 128 15.40 -20.87 -10.82
CA GLY A 128 16.25 -21.49 -9.80
C GLY A 128 15.84 -21.30 -8.34
N LYS A 129 15.08 -20.24 -8.03
CA LYS A 129 14.27 -20.03 -6.82
C LYS A 129 13.09 -19.16 -7.24
N ASP A 130 11.88 -19.48 -6.80
CA ASP A 130 10.75 -18.56 -6.95
C ASP A 130 11.18 -17.17 -6.50
N ARG A 131 11.07 -16.17 -7.38
CA ARG A 131 11.32 -14.78 -7.02
C ARG A 131 10.08 -13.97 -7.31
N LEU A 132 9.63 -13.24 -6.31
CA LEU A 132 8.48 -12.36 -6.37
C LEU A 132 8.95 -10.94 -6.07
N TYR A 133 8.74 -9.99 -6.97
CA TYR A 133 9.25 -8.63 -6.81
C TYR A 133 8.44 -7.61 -7.59
N TYR A 134 8.39 -6.37 -7.13
CA TYR A 134 7.86 -5.23 -7.90
C TYR A 134 9.00 -4.55 -8.67
N LEU A 135 8.74 -4.08 -9.90
CA LEU A 135 9.67 -3.22 -10.65
C LEU A 135 9.11 -1.82 -10.77
N ASP A 136 9.87 -0.81 -10.35
CA ASP A 136 9.48 0.59 -10.58
C ASP A 136 9.80 1.06 -12.01
N ASN A 137 9.40 2.30 -12.31
CA ASN A 137 9.64 2.97 -13.60
C ASN A 137 11.12 3.21 -13.93
N LYS A 138 12.00 3.15 -12.92
CA LYS A 138 13.46 3.23 -13.06
C LYS A 138 14.10 1.85 -13.15
N ASN A 139 13.29 0.79 -13.25
CA ASN A 139 13.73 -0.60 -13.31
C ASN A 139 14.46 -1.07 -12.03
N ASN A 140 14.21 -0.42 -10.89
CA ASN A 140 14.64 -0.94 -9.60
C ASN A 140 13.70 -2.06 -9.14
N ALA A 141 14.28 -3.13 -8.61
CA ALA A 141 13.54 -4.29 -8.12
C ALA A 141 13.35 -4.23 -6.60
N TYR A 142 12.13 -4.50 -6.17
CA TYR A 142 11.72 -4.52 -4.77
C TYR A 142 11.23 -5.92 -4.44
N ASP A 143 12.05 -6.70 -3.74
CA ASP A 143 11.70 -8.09 -3.42
C ASP A 143 10.50 -8.14 -2.46
N ILE A 144 9.58 -9.06 -2.74
CA ILE A 144 8.40 -9.32 -1.94
C ILE A 144 8.65 -10.63 -1.21
N PHE A 145 8.70 -10.59 0.11
CA PHE A 145 8.94 -11.77 0.93
C PHE A 145 7.72 -12.70 0.97
N PHE A 146 7.98 -14.00 0.91
CA PHE A 146 6.97 -15.04 1.02
C PHE A 146 7.56 -16.32 1.60
N VAL A 147 6.69 -17.15 2.16
CA VAL A 147 7.01 -18.57 2.39
C VAL A 147 6.68 -19.32 1.11
N SER A 148 7.57 -20.21 0.64
CA SER A 148 7.43 -20.87 -0.67
C SER A 148 6.06 -21.53 -0.88
N SER A 149 5.49 -22.17 0.14
CA SER A 149 4.15 -22.78 0.09
C SER A 149 2.99 -21.80 -0.12
N LYS A 150 3.25 -20.50 -0.10
CA LYS A 150 2.27 -19.42 -0.27
C LYS A 150 2.60 -18.51 -1.45
N VAL A 151 3.59 -18.83 -2.29
CA VAL A 151 4.08 -17.94 -3.35
C VAL A 151 2.95 -17.41 -4.24
N LEU A 152 2.04 -18.26 -4.72
CA LEU A 152 0.93 -17.83 -5.57
C LEU A 152 -0.11 -16.98 -4.84
N SER A 153 -0.38 -17.28 -3.55
CA SER A 153 -1.25 -16.46 -2.72
C SER A 153 -0.65 -15.07 -2.45
N VAL A 154 0.67 -14.99 -2.19
CA VAL A 154 1.38 -13.71 -2.00
C VAL A 154 1.48 -12.95 -3.31
N PHE A 155 1.70 -13.64 -4.44
CA PHE A 155 1.68 -13.05 -5.77
C PHE A 155 0.32 -12.40 -6.05
N TYR A 156 -0.76 -13.16 -5.92
CA TYR A 156 -2.12 -12.67 -6.13
C TYR A 156 -2.48 -11.50 -5.22
N THR A 157 -2.24 -11.62 -3.91
CA THR A 157 -2.57 -10.54 -2.98
C THR A 157 -1.76 -9.27 -3.22
N SER A 158 -0.50 -9.39 -3.65
CA SER A 158 0.34 -8.27 -4.07
C SER A 158 -0.20 -7.56 -5.32
N ILE A 159 -0.66 -8.33 -6.32
CA ILE A 159 -1.27 -7.78 -7.55
C ILE A 159 -2.55 -7.00 -7.23
N VAL A 160 -3.45 -7.60 -6.44
CA VAL A 160 -4.71 -6.94 -6.05
C VAL A 160 -4.43 -5.69 -5.23
N ARG A 161 -3.45 -5.73 -4.32
CA ARG A 161 -3.03 -4.54 -3.57
C ARG A 161 -2.51 -3.45 -4.49
N LEU A 162 -1.59 -3.77 -5.40
CA LEU A 162 -1.06 -2.81 -6.38
C LEU A 162 -2.19 -2.08 -7.12
N LYS A 163 -3.18 -2.83 -7.64
CA LYS A 163 -4.38 -2.26 -8.29
C LYS A 163 -5.13 -1.26 -7.43
N TRP A 164 -5.33 -1.56 -6.14
CA TRP A 164 -6.01 -0.65 -5.22
C TRP A 164 -5.17 0.58 -4.87
N TYR A 165 -3.88 0.39 -4.59
CA TYR A 165 -3.00 1.50 -4.25
C TYR A 165 -2.79 2.44 -5.44
N GLU A 166 -2.62 1.95 -6.65
CA GLU A 166 -2.52 2.82 -7.84
C GLU A 166 -3.77 3.67 -8.01
N LYS A 167 -4.96 3.08 -7.86
CA LYS A 167 -6.22 3.82 -7.90
C LYS A 167 -6.29 4.92 -6.84
N TRP A 168 -5.82 4.65 -5.63
CA TRP A 168 -5.80 5.64 -4.55
C TRP A 168 -4.77 6.74 -4.78
N ILE A 169 -3.58 6.38 -5.28
CA ILE A 169 -2.54 7.34 -5.65
C ILE A 169 -3.04 8.24 -6.79
N GLU A 170 -3.70 7.69 -7.82
CA GLU A 170 -4.29 8.49 -8.91
C GLU A 170 -5.32 9.51 -8.38
N GLN A 171 -6.18 9.10 -7.45
CA GLN A 171 -7.13 10.00 -6.80
C GLN A 171 -6.42 11.10 -5.99
N LEU A 172 -5.35 10.77 -5.25
CA LEU A 172 -4.55 11.75 -4.51
C LEU A 172 -3.78 12.69 -5.45
N SER A 173 -3.29 12.18 -6.58
CA SER A 173 -2.58 12.96 -7.60
C SER A 173 -3.45 14.05 -8.23
N SER A 174 -4.78 13.97 -8.10
CA SER A 174 -5.70 15.03 -8.56
C SER A 174 -5.67 16.30 -7.69
N ILE A 175 -5.11 16.23 -6.48
CA ILE A 175 -5.08 17.33 -5.51
C ILE A 175 -3.68 17.61 -4.93
N GLU A 176 -2.74 16.68 -5.06
CA GLU A 176 -1.37 16.82 -4.60
C GLU A 176 -0.43 16.25 -5.66
N ASP A 177 0.60 17.00 -6.03
CA ASP A 177 1.61 16.49 -6.96
C ASP A 177 2.40 15.36 -6.27
N ILE A 178 2.39 14.13 -6.78
CA ILE A 178 3.12 13.01 -6.19
C ILE A 178 4.30 12.64 -7.10
N SER A 179 5.52 12.82 -6.60
CA SER A 179 6.72 12.42 -7.33
C SER A 179 6.74 10.90 -7.52
N SER A 180 7.08 10.45 -8.72
CA SER A 180 7.20 9.04 -9.07
C SER A 180 8.23 8.29 -8.20
N ASP A 181 9.19 8.99 -7.61
CA ASP A 181 10.20 8.41 -6.71
C ASP A 181 9.60 7.94 -5.38
N LEU A 182 8.44 8.47 -4.99
CA LEU A 182 7.72 8.05 -3.79
C LEU A 182 6.80 6.84 -4.05
N TYR A 183 6.49 6.54 -5.32
CA TYR A 183 5.49 5.52 -5.67
C TYR A 183 5.81 4.15 -5.08
N PRO A 184 7.04 3.63 -5.16
CA PRO A 184 7.34 2.32 -4.58
C PRO A 184 6.97 2.28 -3.10
N VAL A 185 7.42 3.28 -2.31
CA VAL A 185 7.13 3.35 -0.87
C VAL A 185 5.64 3.46 -0.59
N LEU A 186 4.91 4.28 -1.36
CA LEU A 186 3.46 4.46 -1.22
C LEU A 186 2.65 3.22 -1.63
N LEU A 187 3.16 2.43 -2.59
CA LEU A 187 2.64 1.13 -2.97
C LEU A 187 2.98 0.02 -1.96
N GLY A 188 3.82 0.32 -0.96
CA GLY A 188 4.29 -0.61 0.06
C GLY A 188 5.52 -1.44 -0.35
N PHE A 189 6.23 -1.04 -1.40
CA PHE A 189 7.47 -1.63 -1.86
C PHE A 189 8.65 -0.72 -1.49
N SER A 190 9.60 -1.19 -0.70
CA SER A 190 10.87 -0.47 -0.51
C SER A 190 12.05 -1.44 -0.56
N HIS A 191 13.24 -0.95 -0.94
CA HIS A 191 14.46 -1.79 -1.08
C HIS A 191 14.83 -2.51 0.23
N GLU A 192 14.25 -2.05 1.36
CA GLU A 192 14.46 -2.56 2.70
C GLU A 192 13.13 -2.78 3.46
N GLY A 193 12.02 -3.07 2.76
CA GLY A 193 10.74 -3.42 3.42
C GLY A 193 10.35 -2.47 4.56
N ILE A 194 10.44 -1.17 4.33
CA ILE A 194 10.27 -0.05 5.26
C ILE A 194 10.86 -0.30 6.67
N GLU A 195 12.13 0.07 6.89
CA GLU A 195 12.47 0.65 8.19
C GLU A 195 11.75 1.99 8.27
N ILE A 196 10.60 1.95 8.93
CA ILE A 196 10.15 3.13 9.63
C ILE A 196 10.80 3.04 10.99
N LEU A 197 11.74 3.93 11.26
CA LEU A 197 12.45 4.02 12.55
C LEU A 197 11.47 3.98 13.72
#